data_AF-A0A940EL51-F1
#
_entry.id   AF-A0A940EL51-F1
#
_cell.length_a   1.000
_cell.length_b   1.000
_cell.length_c   1.000
_cell.angle_alpha   90.00
_cell.angle_beta   90.00
_cell.angle_gamma   90.00
#
_symmetry.space_group_name_H-M   'P 1'
#
loop_
_entity.id
_entity.type
_entity.pdbx_description
1 polymer ?
#
loop_
_entity_poly.entity_id
_entity_poly.type
_entity_poly.pdbx_seq_one_letter_code
_entity_poly.pdbx_strand_id
1 'polypeptide(L)'
;MAKSSSTMPYCIEHKRELNDVEREILYYLVRDSGLHEYESQIQELKIIARCGCGSCPTVLFGNTFESKPAEPSSDLARYMGMSSNGTTVGIALMGTETKLTELEAWSCCGGEFDTWPDISTFVNMNNLHT
;
A
#
# COMPACT_ATOMS: atom_id res chain seq x y z
N MET A 1 9.26 -32.22 20.44
CA MET A 1 8.11 -31.58 19.77
C MET A 1 8.65 -30.41 18.96
N ALA A 2 8.75 -30.56 17.63
CA ALA A 2 9.17 -29.46 16.77
C ALA A 2 8.03 -28.42 16.74
N LYS A 3 8.33 -27.18 17.14
CA LYS A 3 7.42 -26.05 16.89
C LYS A 3 7.33 -25.93 15.37
N SER A 4 6.16 -26.21 14.81
CA SER A 4 5.88 -25.95 13.41
C SER A 4 6.02 -24.44 13.20
N SER A 5 7.15 -24.02 12.63
CA SER A 5 7.36 -22.65 12.15
C SER A 5 6.50 -22.51 10.90
N SER A 6 5.22 -22.18 11.08
CA SER A 6 4.37 -21.78 9.97
C SER A 6 4.91 -20.45 9.45
N THR A 7 5.72 -20.50 8.39
CA THR A 7 6.14 -19.30 7.67
C THR A 7 4.89 -18.67 7.08
N MET A 8 4.44 -17.56 7.66
CA MET A 8 3.32 -16.82 7.10
C MET A 8 3.67 -16.41 5.67
N PRO A 9 2.80 -16.67 4.68
CA PRO A 9 3.04 -16.19 3.32
C PRO A 9 3.09 -14.66 3.32
N TYR A 10 3.97 -14.08 2.49
CA TYR A 10 4.10 -12.63 2.37
C TYR A 10 2.77 -11.95 2.02
N CYS A 11 2.06 -12.51 1.04
CA CYS A 11 0.71 -12.09 0.66
C CYS A 11 -0.23 -13.30 0.55
N ILE A 12 -1.52 -13.04 0.72
CA ILE A 12 -2.60 -14.00 0.49
C ILE A 12 -3.57 -13.47 -0.56
N GLU A 13 -4.20 -14.37 -1.31
CA GLU A 13 -5.18 -13.99 -2.33
C GLU A 13 -6.33 -13.19 -1.72
N HIS A 14 -6.68 -12.07 -2.36
CA HIS A 14 -7.73 -11.17 -1.92
C HIS A 14 -8.28 -10.37 -3.11
N LYS A 15 -9.07 -11.02 -3.96
CA LYS A 15 -9.56 -10.45 -5.20
C LYS A 15 -10.75 -9.51 -4.95
N ARG A 16 -10.58 -8.20 -5.18
CA ARG A 16 -11.67 -7.20 -5.13
C ARG A 16 -11.32 -5.91 -5.86
N GLU A 17 -12.34 -5.11 -6.11
CA GLU A 17 -12.16 -3.72 -6.55
C GLU A 17 -11.52 -2.86 -5.44
N LEU A 18 -10.85 -1.78 -5.86
CA LEU A 18 -10.48 -0.71 -4.94
C LEU A 18 -11.74 -0.01 -4.45
N ASN A 19 -11.76 0.29 -3.15
CA ASN A 19 -12.78 1.16 -2.57
C ASN A 19 -12.43 2.65 -2.80
N ASP A 20 -13.36 3.54 -2.43
CA ASP A 20 -13.21 4.98 -2.67
C ASP A 20 -12.01 5.58 -1.90
N VAL A 21 -11.80 5.15 -0.65
CA VAL A 21 -10.68 5.61 0.19
C VAL A 21 -9.33 5.24 -0.43
N GLU A 22 -9.19 4.00 -0.91
CA GLU A 22 -7.97 3.53 -1.56
C GLU A 22 -7.70 4.28 -2.86
N ARG A 23 -8.76 4.55 -3.66
CA ARG A 23 -8.62 5.36 -4.88
C ARG A 23 -8.20 6.78 -4.55
N GLU A 24 -8.79 7.39 -3.52
CA GLU A 24 -8.46 8.73 -3.07
C GLU A 24 -7.00 8.81 -2.60
N ILE A 25 -6.55 7.85 -1.79
CA ILE A 25 -5.15 7.72 -1.37
C ILE A 25 -4.24 7.65 -2.59
N LEU A 26 -4.52 6.74 -3.54
CA LEU A 26 -3.69 6.60 -4.74
C LEU A 26 -3.60 7.87 -5.56
N TYR A 27 -4.74 8.55 -5.80
CA TYR A 27 -4.73 9.82 -6.52
C TYR A 27 -3.93 10.90 -5.77
N TYR A 28 -4.05 10.95 -4.44
CA TYR A 28 -3.27 11.88 -3.62
C TYR A 28 -1.78 11.61 -3.76
N LEU A 29 -1.34 10.38 -3.50
CA LEU A 29 0.08 9.99 -3.53
C LEU A 29 0.69 10.23 -4.92
N VAL A 30 -0.01 9.82 -5.98
CA VAL A 30 0.45 10.00 -7.36
C VAL A 30 0.60 11.47 -7.72
N ARG A 31 -0.39 12.31 -7.38
CA ARG A 31 -0.37 13.74 -7.72
C ARG A 31 0.65 14.53 -6.92
N ASP A 32 0.68 14.32 -5.61
CA ASP A 32 1.60 15.05 -4.72
C ASP A 32 3.06 14.68 -5.00
N SER A 33 3.33 13.44 -5.41
CA SER A 33 4.67 12.99 -5.79
C SER A 33 5.04 13.27 -7.27
N GLY A 34 4.15 13.89 -8.06
CA GLY A 34 4.41 14.21 -9.46
C GLY A 34 4.46 13.02 -10.42
N LEU A 35 3.90 11.87 -10.02
CA LEU A 35 3.91 10.58 -10.74
C LEU A 35 2.75 10.47 -11.75
N HIS A 36 2.43 11.56 -12.45
CA HIS A 36 1.20 11.70 -13.24
C HIS A 36 1.01 10.61 -14.31
N GLU A 37 2.09 9.98 -14.77
CA GLU A 37 2.07 8.86 -15.70
C GLU A 37 1.30 7.62 -15.18
N TYR A 38 1.11 7.50 -13.87
CA TYR A 38 0.35 6.40 -13.25
C TYR A 38 -1.13 6.72 -13.03
N GLU A 39 -1.59 7.97 -13.20
CA GLU A 39 -2.98 8.36 -12.87
C GLU A 39 -4.03 7.55 -13.63
N SER A 40 -3.78 7.27 -14.91
CA SER A 40 -4.70 6.50 -15.75
C SER A 40 -4.86 5.05 -15.28
N GLN A 41 -3.85 4.50 -14.61
CA GLN A 41 -3.87 3.11 -14.14
C GLN A 41 -4.87 2.92 -13.00
N ILE A 42 -5.02 3.93 -12.12
CA ILE A 42 -5.83 3.85 -10.89
C ILE A 42 -7.27 3.41 -11.17
N GLN A 43 -7.81 3.78 -12.34
CA GLN A 43 -9.17 3.41 -12.74
C GLN A 43 -9.32 1.91 -13.01
N GLU A 44 -8.28 1.30 -13.58
CA GLU A 44 -8.29 -0.10 -14.02
C GLU A 44 -7.72 -1.07 -12.99
N LEU A 45 -7.01 -0.56 -11.97
CA LEU A 45 -6.42 -1.39 -10.93
C LEU A 45 -7.46 -2.29 -10.25
N LYS A 46 -7.01 -3.50 -9.94
CA LYS A 46 -7.68 -4.50 -9.11
C LYS A 46 -6.79 -4.82 -7.94
N ILE A 47 -7.39 -5.08 -6.79
CA ILE A 47 -6.67 -5.69 -5.67
C ILE A 47 -6.73 -7.20 -5.89
N ILE A 48 -5.55 -7.82 -6.00
CA ILE A 48 -5.40 -9.25 -6.28
C ILE A 48 -4.93 -10.03 -5.05
N ALA A 49 -4.25 -9.35 -4.14
CA ALA A 49 -3.74 -9.92 -2.90
C ALA A 49 -3.66 -8.84 -1.82
N ARG A 50 -3.50 -9.29 -0.58
CA ARG A 50 -3.21 -8.43 0.58
C ARG A 50 -2.06 -9.03 1.39
N CYS A 51 -1.47 -8.23 2.27
CA CYS A 51 -0.43 -8.73 3.17
C CYS A 51 -0.95 -9.91 4.03
N GLY A 52 -0.11 -10.94 4.19
CA GLY A 52 -0.43 -12.13 4.96
C GLY A 52 -0.22 -11.97 6.47
N CYS A 53 0.22 -10.81 6.95
CA CYS A 53 0.60 -10.60 8.37
C CYS A 53 -0.59 -10.56 9.33
N GLY A 54 -1.83 -10.43 8.83
CA GLY A 54 -3.01 -10.27 9.68
C GLY A 54 -3.85 -9.10 9.22
N SER A 55 -4.08 -8.10 10.07
CA SER A 55 -5.09 -7.06 9.84
C SER A 55 -4.61 -5.83 9.08
N CYS A 56 -3.32 -5.71 8.72
CA CYS A 56 -2.86 -4.48 8.06
C CYS A 56 -3.56 -4.27 6.70
N PRO A 57 -3.77 -3.01 6.30
CA PRO A 57 -4.54 -2.67 5.12
C PRO A 57 -3.75 -2.84 3.80
N THR A 58 -2.47 -3.23 3.84
CA THR A 58 -1.61 -3.41 2.67
C THR A 58 -2.25 -4.29 1.60
N VAL A 59 -2.26 -3.78 0.37
CA VAL A 59 -2.87 -4.44 -0.80
C VAL A 59 -1.95 -4.43 -2.01
N LEU A 60 -1.99 -5.50 -2.78
CA LEU A 60 -1.23 -5.68 -4.01
C LEU A 60 -2.15 -5.59 -5.22
N PHE A 61 -1.63 -4.93 -6.26
CA PHE A 61 -2.40 -4.56 -7.43
C PHE A 61 -2.13 -5.48 -8.63
N GLY A 62 -3.15 -5.59 -9.48
CA GLY A 62 -3.07 -6.17 -10.82
C GLY A 62 -4.01 -5.44 -11.76
N ASN A 63 -3.77 -5.59 -13.07
CA ASN A 63 -4.68 -5.10 -14.12
C ASN A 63 -5.92 -5.99 -14.30
N THR A 64 -5.87 -7.23 -13.81
CA THR A 64 -7.00 -8.17 -13.80
C THR A 64 -6.99 -8.96 -12.49
N PHE A 65 -8.10 -9.62 -12.15
CA PHE A 65 -8.12 -10.50 -10.97
C PHE A 65 -7.25 -11.76 -11.11
N GLU A 66 -6.86 -12.14 -12.33
CA GLU A 66 -5.98 -13.29 -12.57
C GLU A 66 -4.50 -12.91 -12.64
N SER A 67 -4.20 -11.62 -12.47
CA SER A 67 -2.84 -11.13 -12.40
C SER A 67 -2.16 -11.68 -11.13
N LYS A 68 -0.83 -11.84 -11.22
CA LYS A 68 0.00 -12.26 -10.09
C LYS A 68 0.68 -11.05 -9.46
N PRO A 69 0.97 -11.07 -8.15
CA PRO A 69 1.85 -10.10 -7.51
C PRO A 69 3.12 -9.90 -8.34
N ALA A 70 3.44 -8.64 -8.60
CA ALA A 70 4.59 -8.27 -9.42
C ALA A 70 5.85 -8.18 -8.57
N GLU A 71 6.93 -8.81 -9.01
CA GLU A 71 8.26 -8.68 -8.42
C GLU A 71 9.31 -8.52 -9.54
N PRO A 72 10.34 -7.68 -9.38
CA PRO A 72 10.59 -6.76 -8.25
C PRO A 72 9.80 -5.45 -8.34
N SER A 73 9.53 -4.81 -7.20
CA SER A 73 8.95 -3.46 -7.08
C SER A 73 9.89 -2.55 -6.28
N SER A 74 9.71 -1.24 -6.42
CA SER A 74 10.43 -0.22 -5.65
C SER A 74 9.48 0.86 -5.17
N ASP A 75 9.85 1.55 -4.09
CA ASP A 75 9.12 2.70 -3.58
C ASP A 75 9.14 3.85 -4.59
N LEU A 76 7.96 4.19 -5.09
CA LEU A 76 7.74 5.38 -5.91
C LEU A 76 7.49 6.61 -5.04
N ALA A 77 6.82 6.44 -3.90
CA ALA A 77 6.56 7.50 -2.95
C ALA A 77 6.39 6.98 -1.52
N ARG A 78 6.80 7.78 -0.52
CA ARG A 78 6.69 7.44 0.91
C ARG A 78 6.06 8.57 1.71
N TYR A 79 5.13 8.20 2.58
CA TYR A 79 4.42 9.13 3.45
C TYR A 79 4.30 8.55 4.86
N MET A 80 4.06 9.42 5.83
CA MET A 80 3.50 9.04 7.13
C MET A 80 2.11 9.63 7.26
N GLY A 81 1.20 8.92 7.92
CA GLY A 81 -0.10 9.43 8.33
C GLY A 81 -0.49 8.91 9.71
N MET A 82 -1.59 9.42 10.24
CA MET A 82 -2.14 9.01 11.53
C MET A 82 -3.41 8.18 11.31
N SER A 83 -3.44 7.00 11.90
CA SER A 83 -4.66 6.19 11.95
C SER A 83 -5.67 6.76 12.94
N SER A 84 -6.91 6.28 12.87
CA SER A 84 -8.00 6.67 13.78
C SER A 84 -7.70 6.38 15.26
N ASN A 85 -6.81 5.43 15.56
CA ASN A 85 -6.39 5.10 16.92
C ASN A 85 -5.15 5.90 17.38
N GLY A 86 -4.66 6.87 16.59
CA GLY A 86 -3.51 7.70 16.91
C GLY A 86 -2.16 7.06 16.62
N THR A 87 -2.11 5.91 15.95
CA THR A 87 -0.86 5.27 15.54
C THR A 87 -0.31 5.94 14.29
N THR A 88 0.99 6.26 14.32
CA THR A 88 1.70 6.71 13.12
C THR A 88 1.95 5.52 12.19
N VAL A 89 1.45 5.62 10.97
CA VAL A 89 1.52 4.60 9.93
C VAL A 89 2.35 5.15 8.77
N GLY A 90 3.41 4.43 8.40
CA GLY A 90 4.14 4.65 7.17
C GLY A 90 3.38 4.05 5.99
N ILE A 91 3.41 4.74 4.86
CA ILE A 91 2.70 4.39 3.63
C ILE A 91 3.70 4.46 2.50
N ALA A 92 3.75 3.43 1.67
CA ALA A 92 4.52 3.46 0.42
C ALA A 92 3.63 3.12 -0.76
N LEU A 93 3.75 3.93 -1.79
CA LEU A 93 3.29 3.55 -3.12
C LEU A 93 4.43 2.82 -3.82
N MET A 94 4.22 1.55 -4.13
CA MET A 94 5.20 0.69 -4.76
C MET A 94 4.88 0.51 -6.24
N GLY A 95 5.91 0.41 -7.07
CA GLY A 95 5.75 0.13 -8.48
C GLY A 95 7.02 -0.27 -9.20
N THR A 96 6.87 -0.57 -10.48
CA THR A 96 7.98 -0.65 -11.45
C THR A 96 8.02 0.65 -12.26
N GLU A 97 8.93 0.79 -13.22
CA GLU A 97 8.95 1.91 -14.17
C GLU A 97 7.65 2.13 -14.95
N THR A 98 6.74 1.14 -14.98
CA THR A 98 5.57 1.15 -15.86
C THR A 98 4.25 0.82 -15.17
N LYS A 99 4.26 0.31 -13.93
CA LYS A 99 3.01 -0.03 -13.23
C LYS A 99 3.07 0.14 -11.72
N LEU A 100 1.93 0.50 -11.15
CA LEU A 100 1.69 0.39 -9.70
C LEU A 100 1.55 -1.09 -9.32
N THR A 101 2.17 -1.48 -8.21
CA THR A 101 2.20 -2.89 -7.78
C THR A 101 1.62 -3.11 -6.40
N GLU A 102 1.74 -2.14 -5.51
CA GLU A 102 1.30 -2.28 -4.12
C GLU A 102 1.09 -0.92 -3.46
N LEU A 103 0.13 -0.87 -2.55
CA LEU A 103 0.02 0.18 -1.56
C LEU A 103 0.32 -0.47 -0.22
N GLU A 104 1.50 -0.17 0.30
CA GLU A 104 2.04 -0.76 1.52
C GLU A 104 1.77 0.16 2.71
N ALA A 105 1.42 -0.46 3.84
CA ALA A 105 1.38 0.18 5.14
C ALA A 105 2.25 -0.56 6.14
N TRP A 106 3.01 0.18 6.95
CA TRP A 106 3.76 -0.35 8.08
C TRP A 106 3.66 0.56 9.30
N SER A 107 3.83 -0.01 10.48
CA SER A 107 3.93 0.76 11.72
C SER A 107 5.39 1.09 11.98
N CYS A 108 5.73 2.38 12.10
CA CYS A 108 7.11 2.79 12.38
C CYS A 108 7.53 2.52 13.83
N CYS A 109 6.57 2.40 14.76
CA CYS A 109 6.82 2.30 16.20
C CYS A 109 6.16 1.08 16.87
N GLY A 110 5.74 0.08 16.10
CA GLY A 110 5.18 -1.18 16.64
C GLY A 110 3.75 -1.09 17.17
N GLY A 111 3.01 -0.02 16.84
CA GLY A 111 1.57 0.08 17.10
C GLY A 111 0.73 -0.71 16.09
N GLU A 112 -0.42 -1.23 16.54
CA GLU A 112 -1.38 -1.95 15.70
C GLU A 112 -2.30 -0.97 14.94
N PHE A 113 -2.60 -1.32 13.69
CA PHE A 113 -3.54 -0.59 12.85
C PHE A 113 -4.12 -1.55 11.81
N ASP A 114 -5.38 -1.35 11.48
CA ASP A 114 -6.16 -2.19 10.55
C ASP A 114 -6.83 -1.37 9.44
N THR A 115 -6.60 -0.06 9.44
CA THR A 115 -7.22 0.91 8.53
C THR A 115 -6.15 1.84 7.96
N TRP A 116 -6.41 2.35 6.77
CA TRP A 116 -5.59 3.41 6.20
C TRP A 116 -5.64 4.66 7.08
N PRO A 117 -4.51 5.38 7.25
CA PRO A 117 -4.50 6.67 7.92
C PRO A 117 -5.31 7.71 7.15
N ASP A 118 -5.75 8.75 7.86
CA ASP A 118 -6.49 9.87 7.25
C ASP A 118 -5.57 10.65 6.30
N ILE A 119 -5.97 10.81 5.04
CA ILE A 119 -5.21 11.50 3.99
C ILE A 119 -4.82 12.92 4.42
N SER A 120 -5.68 13.60 5.18
CA SER A 120 -5.39 14.96 5.68
C SER A 120 -4.20 15.03 6.64
N THR A 121 -3.75 13.89 7.15
CA THR A 121 -2.58 13.78 8.05
C THR A 121 -1.30 13.38 7.32
N PHE A 122 -1.35 13.20 6.00
CA PHE A 122 -0.21 12.69 5.24
C PHE A 122 0.93 13.71 5.20
N VAL A 123 2.12 13.23 5.54
CA VAL A 123 3.39 13.97 5.46
C VAL A 123 4.32 13.23 4.53
N ASN A 124 4.73 13.90 3.45
CA ASN A 124 5.67 13.35 2.46
C ASN A 124 7.05 13.15 3.10
N MET A 125 7.54 11.91 3.10
CA MET A 125 8.82 11.56 3.72
C MET A 125 10.04 11.92 2.86
N ASN A 126 9.86 12.12 1.56
CA ASN A 126 10.96 12.50 0.66
C ASN A 126 11.42 13.96 0.91
N ASN A 127 10.60 14.75 1.61
CA ASN A 127 10.89 16.15 1.95
C ASN A 127 11.51 16.33 3.35
N LEU A 128 11.81 15.25 4.08
CA LEU A 128 12.33 15.33 5.46
C LEU A 128 13.84 15.65 5.56
N HIS A 129 14.45 16.15 4.48
CA HIS A 129 15.88 16.51 4.41
C HIS A 129 16.16 18.02 4.45
N THR A 130 15.20 18.85 4.87
CA THR A 130 15.46 20.29 5.15
C THR A 130 15.82 20.54 6.60
#